data_AF-A0A9P5SDY4-F1
#
_entry.id   AF-A0A9P5SDY4-F1
#
_cell.length_a   1.000
_cell.length_b   1.000
_cell.length_c   1.000
_cell.angle_alpha   90.00
_cell.angle_beta   90.00
_cell.angle_gamma   90.00
#
_symmetry.space_group_name_H-M   'P 1'
#
loop_
_entity.id
_entity.type
_entity.pdbx_description
1 polymer ?
#
loop_
_entity_poly.entity_id
_entity_poly.type
_entity_poly.pdbx_seq_one_letter_code
_entity_poly.pdbx_strand_id
1 'polypeptide(L)'
;MEPSDARTPRFSAVEASLESRRKLVVPITIVTAASGSHACALEAFLYHINQVLNQLNTSPVQDAARRLAREQRAIQYVDTSPDMAVIRRRAKKKQQKISGLHPKENTDRNSQGANNEKRQESSVVAGHHAPSVVYEIRPKVVVYNMGMGPTKRKRRTFRALVEAGYMDEVYDFAFERYPAFWALGTETRGEYGWKAGIMDEVSQRLLGAQPSMPPFEKWDTSHDTEARIEMMSKKFVETVHEHLEVEEIEPWAAVDGLDDEGTLSEEDNEALDELEEQEEAEQEESVEQQQLQNQQLQQHTPQLQQTDTLDRDTTASVSTQESSSSSFPHEPGIILWLDAGDRLSLAFLRWLPSFMLHHGLWTPQSQDTMHTWTHPGMLAYFHDSLARFPANTTNCNGAAIAFDVHNATVRDGIMREWIDCAKVKECIAPEGSSRENHRQDQAALTYLVKTMGFGEDKCVGFPEVFGVQINQDKYCKEDIAENVNRVVPRT
;
A
#
# COMPACT_ATOMS: atom_id res chain seq x y z
N MET A 1 6.21 -11.92 -63.66
CA MET A 1 6.00 -10.95 -62.57
C MET A 1 5.95 -11.76 -61.28
N GLU A 2 7.03 -11.75 -60.52
CA GLU A 2 6.98 -12.12 -59.10
C GLU A 2 6.15 -11.11 -58.32
N PRO A 3 5.70 -11.47 -57.11
CA PRO A 3 6.01 -10.61 -55.99
C PRO A 3 6.74 -11.38 -54.89
N SER A 4 7.98 -10.97 -54.72
CA SER A 4 8.66 -10.92 -53.43
C SER A 4 7.79 -10.18 -52.41
N ASP A 5 7.53 -10.79 -51.26
CA ASP A 5 7.90 -10.13 -50.00
C ASP A 5 8.04 -11.15 -48.88
N ALA A 6 9.29 -11.31 -48.46
CA ALA A 6 9.69 -12.10 -47.32
C ALA A 6 9.17 -11.42 -46.04
N ARG A 7 8.14 -12.01 -45.41
CA ARG A 7 7.85 -11.72 -44.00
C ARG A 7 8.93 -12.41 -43.17
N THR A 8 9.87 -11.61 -42.68
CA THR A 8 10.78 -11.95 -41.59
C THR A 8 10.00 -12.55 -40.42
N PRO A 9 10.56 -13.53 -39.67
CA PRO A 9 9.88 -14.06 -38.49
C PRO A 9 9.74 -12.96 -37.44
N ARG A 10 8.52 -12.76 -36.93
CA ARG A 10 8.25 -11.88 -35.78
C ARG A 10 8.64 -12.62 -34.52
N PHE A 11 9.74 -12.24 -33.88
CA PHE A 11 10.16 -12.80 -32.60
C PHE A 11 9.52 -12.00 -31.44
N SER A 12 8.87 -12.70 -30.51
CA SER A 12 8.42 -12.15 -29.23
C SER A 12 9.60 -11.71 -28.35
N ALA A 13 9.41 -10.83 -27.36
CA ALA A 13 10.48 -10.45 -26.41
C ALA A 13 11.09 -11.68 -25.70
N VAL A 14 10.26 -12.71 -25.47
CA VAL A 14 10.67 -14.01 -24.93
C VAL A 14 11.53 -14.78 -25.94
N GLU A 15 11.10 -14.93 -27.19
CA GLU A 15 11.91 -15.59 -28.23
C GLU A 15 13.19 -14.81 -28.54
N ALA A 16 13.13 -13.48 -28.55
CA ALA A 16 14.29 -12.62 -28.70
C ALA A 16 15.26 -12.79 -27.52
N SER A 17 14.78 -12.96 -26.29
CA SER A 17 15.60 -13.28 -25.10
C SER A 17 16.19 -14.68 -25.19
N LEU A 18 15.40 -15.69 -25.59
CA LEU A 18 15.84 -17.06 -25.77
C LEU A 18 16.91 -17.18 -26.88
N GLU A 19 16.75 -16.43 -27.96
CA GLU A 19 17.65 -16.45 -29.13
C GLU A 19 18.91 -15.59 -28.91
N SER A 20 18.78 -14.46 -28.20
CA SER A 20 19.91 -13.59 -27.85
C SER A 20 20.64 -13.97 -26.57
N ARG A 21 20.11 -14.93 -25.78
CA ARG A 21 20.53 -15.23 -24.39
C ARG A 21 20.56 -13.99 -23.47
N ARG A 22 19.88 -12.90 -23.84
CA ARG A 22 19.83 -11.69 -23.02
C ARG A 22 18.86 -11.90 -21.87
N LYS A 23 19.24 -11.44 -20.68
CA LYS A 23 18.35 -11.43 -19.53
C LYS A 23 17.18 -10.50 -19.80
N LEU A 24 15.95 -10.97 -19.58
CA LEU A 24 14.76 -10.12 -19.68
C LEU A 24 14.68 -9.29 -18.39
N VAL A 25 14.79 -7.97 -18.51
CA VAL A 25 14.66 -7.09 -17.34
C VAL A 25 13.18 -6.93 -17.01
N VAL A 26 12.78 -7.24 -15.78
CA VAL A 26 11.38 -7.13 -15.35
C VAL A 26 11.30 -6.15 -14.18
N PRO A 27 10.81 -4.93 -14.41
CA PRO A 27 10.51 -3.99 -13.34
C PRO A 27 9.30 -4.47 -12.53
N ILE A 28 9.45 -4.48 -11.20
CA ILE A 28 8.34 -4.75 -10.28
C ILE A 28 8.21 -3.54 -9.35
N THR A 29 7.07 -2.86 -9.38
CA THR A 29 6.76 -1.79 -8.44
C THR A 29 5.92 -2.35 -7.32
N ILE A 30 6.56 -2.60 -6.16
CA ILE A 30 5.90 -3.02 -4.93
C ILE A 30 5.29 -1.76 -4.30
N VAL A 31 3.99 -1.75 -4.07
CA VAL A 31 3.24 -0.61 -3.56
C VAL A 31 2.58 -1.00 -2.25
N THR A 32 2.69 -0.13 -1.26
CA THR A 32 1.95 -0.24 -0.01
C THR A 32 1.52 1.15 0.45
N ALA A 33 0.58 1.19 1.39
CA ALA A 33 0.16 2.41 2.04
C ALA A 33 -0.11 2.14 3.52
N ALA A 34 0.13 3.13 4.38
CA ALA A 34 -0.19 3.01 5.80
C ALA A 34 -0.62 4.36 6.39
N SER A 35 -1.50 4.27 7.38
CA SER A 35 -1.87 5.38 8.27
C SER A 35 -1.16 5.25 9.63
N GLY A 36 -1.36 6.21 10.52
CA GLY A 36 -0.74 6.20 11.85
C GLY A 36 -1.06 4.97 12.73
N SER A 37 -2.19 4.29 12.49
CA SER A 37 -2.55 3.05 13.21
C SER A 37 -1.81 1.82 12.69
N HIS A 38 -1.26 1.87 11.48
CA HIS A 38 -0.51 0.76 10.87
C HIS A 38 0.99 1.07 10.74
N ALA A 39 1.49 2.05 11.50
CA ALA A 39 2.89 2.45 11.45
C ALA A 39 3.85 1.32 11.83
N CYS A 40 3.48 0.51 12.84
CA CYS A 40 4.26 -0.65 13.26
C CYS A 40 4.32 -1.72 12.16
N ALA A 41 3.17 -2.05 11.56
CA ALA A 41 3.08 -2.98 10.43
C ALA A 41 3.94 -2.51 9.25
N LEU A 42 3.85 -1.23 8.86
CA LEU A 42 4.66 -0.68 7.78
C LEU A 42 6.17 -0.80 8.06
N GLU A 43 6.61 -0.49 9.29
CA GLU A 43 8.02 -0.63 9.65
C GLU A 43 8.50 -2.08 9.52
N ALA A 44 7.75 -3.03 10.07
CA ALA A 44 8.04 -4.46 9.94
C ALA A 44 8.04 -4.92 8.47
N PHE A 45 7.08 -4.48 7.67
CA PHE A 45 7.01 -4.73 6.23
C PHE A 45 8.26 -4.24 5.50
N LEU A 46 8.71 -3.02 5.77
CA LEU A 46 9.87 -2.43 5.10
C LEU A 46 11.16 -3.18 5.45
N TYR A 47 11.30 -3.60 6.71
CA TYR A 47 12.38 -4.49 7.13
C TYR A 47 12.36 -5.82 6.41
N HIS A 48 11.21 -6.47 6.37
CA HIS A 48 11.02 -7.77 5.71
C HIS A 48 11.30 -7.68 4.21
N ILE A 49 10.70 -6.72 3.50
CA ILE A 49 10.91 -6.52 2.07
C ILE A 49 12.39 -6.22 1.79
N ASN A 50 13.05 -5.36 2.56
CA ASN A 50 14.47 -5.10 2.38
C ASN A 50 15.32 -6.37 2.52
N GLN A 51 15.02 -7.24 3.49
CA GLN A 51 15.69 -8.54 3.63
C GLN A 51 15.48 -9.45 2.41
N VAL A 52 14.25 -9.51 1.87
CA VAL A 52 13.93 -10.28 0.67
C VAL A 52 14.66 -9.73 -0.56
N LEU A 53 14.65 -8.40 -0.74
CA LEU A 53 15.31 -7.73 -1.87
C LEU A 53 16.84 -7.91 -1.82
N ASN A 54 17.45 -7.87 -0.64
CA ASN A 54 18.88 -8.14 -0.48
C ASN A 54 19.27 -9.57 -0.91
N GLN A 55 18.36 -10.55 -0.76
CA GLN A 55 18.58 -11.92 -1.25
C GLN A 55 18.32 -12.09 -2.75
N LEU A 56 17.53 -11.19 -3.35
CA LEU A 56 17.28 -11.17 -4.79
C LEU A 56 18.47 -10.58 -5.56
N ASN A 57 19.22 -9.66 -4.94
CA ASN A 57 20.34 -8.96 -5.56
C ASN A 57 21.45 -9.92 -6.00
N THR A 58 21.65 -10.00 -7.31
CA THR A 58 22.71 -10.83 -7.92
C THR A 58 23.98 -10.03 -8.28
N SER A 59 23.94 -8.69 -8.26
CA SER A 59 25.06 -7.81 -8.62
C SER A 59 25.29 -6.69 -7.58
N PRO A 60 26.43 -6.69 -6.86
CA PRO A 60 26.76 -5.67 -5.85
C PRO A 60 26.84 -4.24 -6.39
N VAL A 61 27.30 -4.06 -7.64
CA VAL A 61 27.45 -2.72 -8.24
C VAL A 61 26.10 -2.07 -8.54
N GLN A 62 25.16 -2.86 -9.08
CA GLN A 62 23.80 -2.38 -9.34
C GLN A 62 23.06 -2.10 -8.01
N ASP A 63 23.35 -2.87 -6.96
CA ASP A 63 22.77 -2.62 -5.64
C ASP A 63 23.26 -1.31 -5.03
N ALA A 64 24.57 -1.04 -5.06
CA ALA A 64 25.13 0.22 -4.58
C ALA A 64 24.55 1.43 -5.31
N ALA A 65 24.40 1.34 -6.64
CA ALA A 65 23.78 2.41 -7.43
C ALA A 65 22.31 2.63 -7.06
N ARG A 66 21.55 1.55 -6.81
CA ARG A 66 20.16 1.64 -6.34
C ARG A 66 20.07 2.28 -4.96
N ARG A 67 20.89 1.85 -4.00
CA ARG A 67 20.95 2.42 -2.64
C ARG A 67 21.20 3.93 -2.68
N LEU A 68 22.18 4.37 -3.46
CA LEU A 68 22.46 5.80 -3.62
C LEU A 68 21.27 6.57 -4.23
N ALA A 69 20.59 6.00 -5.23
CA ALA A 69 19.40 6.60 -5.82
C ALA A 69 18.23 6.71 -4.81
N ARG A 70 18.06 5.70 -3.94
CA ARG A 70 17.08 5.71 -2.84
C ARG A 70 17.38 6.82 -1.84
N GLU A 71 18.62 6.92 -1.39
CA GLU A 71 19.08 7.97 -0.46
C GLU A 71 18.82 9.38 -1.01
N GLN A 72 19.10 9.60 -2.30
CA GLN A 72 18.84 10.90 -2.94
C GLN A 72 17.35 11.26 -2.99
N ARG A 73 16.48 10.31 -3.35
CA ARG A 73 15.03 10.52 -3.38
C ARG A 73 14.45 10.69 -1.99
N ALA A 74 14.96 9.95 -1.02
CA ALA A 74 14.62 10.07 0.39
C ALA A 74 14.90 11.48 0.91
N ILE A 75 16.08 12.02 0.63
CA ILE A 75 16.44 13.40 0.97
C ILE A 75 15.45 14.38 0.33
N GLN A 76 15.17 14.21 -0.97
CA GLN A 76 14.22 15.07 -1.68
C GLN A 76 12.82 15.03 -1.06
N TYR A 77 12.32 13.85 -0.68
CA TYR A 77 11.01 13.71 -0.02
C TYR A 77 10.98 14.41 1.33
N VAL A 78 11.97 14.15 2.19
CA VAL A 78 12.07 14.80 3.52
C VAL A 78 12.14 16.32 3.39
N ASP A 79 12.77 16.82 2.33
CA ASP A 79 12.88 18.25 2.06
C ASP A 79 11.61 18.88 1.46
N THR A 80 10.73 18.10 0.84
CA THR A 80 9.56 18.65 0.13
C THR A 80 8.23 18.34 0.79
N SER A 81 8.13 17.27 1.61
CA SER A 81 6.87 16.88 2.25
C SER A 81 6.38 17.95 3.27
N PRO A 82 5.10 18.38 3.17
CA PRO A 82 4.46 19.28 4.13
C PRO A 82 4.44 18.73 5.56
N ASP A 83 4.14 17.44 5.71
CA ASP A 83 4.08 16.75 7.01
C ASP A 83 5.45 16.77 7.71
N MET A 84 6.52 16.69 6.92
CA MET A 84 7.91 16.74 7.40
C MET A 84 8.40 18.18 7.64
N ALA A 85 7.76 19.19 7.06
CA ALA A 85 8.12 20.60 7.26
C ALA A 85 7.92 21.07 8.71
N VAL A 86 6.91 20.52 9.41
CA VAL A 86 6.64 20.84 10.83
C VAL A 86 7.81 20.43 11.73
N ILE A 87 8.37 19.23 11.50
CA ILE A 87 9.54 18.73 12.23
C ILE A 87 10.76 19.61 11.95
N ARG A 88 10.97 20.01 10.69
CA ARG A 88 12.09 20.87 10.28
C ARG A 88 12.05 22.25 10.92
N ARG A 89 10.89 22.92 10.93
CA ARG A 89 10.74 24.26 11.54
C ARG A 89 11.10 24.24 13.02
N ARG A 90 10.71 23.19 13.73
CA ARG A 90 11.03 23.02 15.16
C ARG A 90 12.49 22.63 15.42
N ALA A 91 13.05 21.75 14.59
CA ALA A 91 14.48 21.40 14.66
C ALA A 91 15.37 22.63 14.42
N LYS A 92 15.04 23.48 13.43
CA LYS A 92 15.75 24.75 13.18
C LYS A 92 15.60 25.74 14.33
N LYS A 93 14.41 25.87 14.95
CA LYS A 93 14.22 26.70 16.15
C LYS A 93 15.02 26.17 17.35
N LYS A 94 15.06 24.85 17.57
CA LYS A 94 15.86 24.21 18.62
C LYS A 94 17.36 24.40 18.36
N GLN A 95 17.81 24.22 17.12
CA GLN A 95 19.21 24.41 16.74
C GLN A 95 19.65 25.88 16.79
N GLN A 96 18.77 26.84 16.48
CA GLN A 96 19.02 28.27 16.67
C GLN A 96 19.05 28.67 18.16
N LYS A 97 18.26 28.01 19.01
CA LYS A 97 18.31 28.17 20.47
C LYS A 97 19.61 27.58 21.06
N ILE A 98 20.12 26.49 20.48
CA ILE A 98 21.38 25.84 20.88
C ILE A 98 22.62 26.55 20.31
N SER A 99 22.55 27.11 19.09
CA SER A 99 23.66 27.87 18.48
C SER A 99 23.86 29.27 19.07
N GLY A 100 23.04 29.68 20.05
CA GLY A 100 23.32 30.80 20.94
C GLY A 100 24.43 30.52 21.96
N LEU A 101 24.93 29.27 22.03
CA LEU A 101 26.09 28.87 22.83
C LEU A 101 27.28 28.60 21.90
N HIS A 102 28.39 29.29 22.17
CA HIS A 102 29.60 29.30 21.35
C HIS A 102 30.15 27.90 21.01
N PRO A 103 30.65 27.67 19.79
CA PRO A 103 31.31 26.42 19.44
C PRO A 103 32.73 26.37 20.04
N LYS A 104 33.06 25.25 20.70
CA LYS A 104 34.46 24.86 20.93
C LYS A 104 34.95 24.09 19.71
N GLU A 105 36.02 24.59 19.09
CA GLU A 105 36.81 23.89 18.09
C GLU A 105 37.39 22.61 18.69
N ASN A 106 37.34 21.51 17.94
CA ASN A 106 38.32 20.46 18.10
C ASN A 106 38.67 19.83 16.75
N THR A 107 39.95 19.95 16.45
CA THR A 107 40.68 19.48 15.27
C THR A 107 40.97 17.99 15.30
N ASP A 108 40.97 17.39 14.10
CA ASP A 108 41.79 16.29 13.60
C ASP A 108 41.85 14.94 14.34
N ARG A 109 41.54 13.85 13.61
CA ARG A 109 42.58 12.96 13.04
C ARG A 109 42.04 11.81 12.18
N ASN A 110 42.77 11.61 11.08
CA ASN A 110 42.86 10.46 10.17
C ASN A 110 42.82 9.06 10.82
N SER A 111 42.30 8.08 10.09
CA SER A 111 43.17 7.05 9.48
C SER A 111 42.42 6.10 8.53
N GLN A 112 43.12 5.81 7.43
CA GLN A 112 42.80 4.85 6.38
C GLN A 112 43.05 3.41 6.85
N GLY A 113 42.30 2.47 6.27
CA GLY A 113 42.61 1.05 6.30
C GLY A 113 41.95 0.34 5.13
N ALA A 114 42.70 0.16 4.04
CA ALA A 114 42.31 -0.66 2.91
C ALA A 114 42.76 -2.10 3.17
N ASN A 115 41.90 -3.09 2.90
CA ASN A 115 42.32 -4.48 2.73
C ASN A 115 41.56 -5.13 1.56
N ASN A 116 42.37 -5.75 0.69
CA ASN A 116 42.01 -6.56 -0.46
C ASN A 116 41.77 -8.00 -0.03
N GLU A 117 40.70 -8.65 -0.50
CA GLU A 117 40.62 -10.12 -0.55
C GLU A 117 40.21 -10.61 -1.94
N LYS A 118 40.98 -11.60 -2.41
CA LYS A 118 40.85 -12.31 -3.68
C LYS A 118 39.73 -13.34 -3.60
N ARG A 119 38.91 -13.41 -4.66
CA ARG A 119 37.86 -14.43 -4.84
C ARG A 119 38.39 -15.56 -5.74
N GLN A 120 38.26 -16.80 -5.29
CA GLN A 120 38.42 -18.01 -6.12
C GLN A 120 37.07 -18.39 -6.71
N GLU A 121 37.04 -18.65 -8.02
CA GLU A 121 35.92 -19.26 -8.75
C GLU A 121 36.09 -20.77 -8.79
N SER A 122 35.00 -21.51 -8.58
CA SER A 122 34.89 -22.93 -8.90
C SER A 122 33.78 -23.14 -9.93
N SER A 123 34.15 -23.83 -11.01
CA SER A 123 33.29 -24.17 -12.15
C SER A 123 32.44 -25.40 -11.84
N VAL A 124 31.14 -25.34 -12.13
CA VAL A 124 30.25 -26.52 -12.15
C VAL A 124 29.78 -26.77 -13.58
N VAL A 125 29.80 -28.06 -13.94
CA VAL A 125 29.56 -28.66 -15.26
C VAL A 125 28.09 -28.53 -15.69
N ALA A 126 27.87 -28.18 -16.96
CA ALA A 126 26.56 -27.96 -17.57
C ALA A 126 25.87 -29.28 -17.96
N GLY A 127 24.71 -29.54 -17.34
CA GLY A 127 23.70 -30.45 -17.87
C GLY A 127 22.84 -29.75 -18.93
N HIS A 128 22.49 -30.46 -20.00
CA HIS A 128 21.62 -29.94 -21.06
C HIS A 128 20.18 -29.85 -20.54
N HIS A 129 19.73 -28.63 -20.26
CA HIS A 129 18.31 -28.29 -20.08
C HIS A 129 17.91 -27.31 -21.18
N ALA A 130 16.66 -27.40 -21.62
CA ALA A 130 16.04 -26.45 -22.54
C ALA A 130 16.28 -25.01 -22.03
N PRO A 131 16.48 -24.02 -22.93
CA PRO A 131 16.83 -22.67 -22.51
C PRO A 131 15.70 -22.09 -21.65
N SER A 132 15.97 -21.91 -20.34
CA SER A 132 15.09 -21.17 -19.46
C SER A 132 15.31 -19.68 -19.67
N VAL A 133 14.22 -18.92 -19.77
CA VAL A 133 14.29 -17.45 -19.79
C VAL A 133 14.89 -16.99 -18.46
N VAL A 134 16.01 -16.28 -18.52
CA VAL A 134 16.65 -15.72 -17.32
C VAL A 134 16.10 -14.31 -17.11
N TYR A 135 15.34 -14.11 -16.04
CA TYR A 135 14.83 -12.79 -15.67
C TYR A 135 15.86 -12.02 -14.82
N GLU A 136 16.05 -10.74 -15.12
CA GLU A 136 16.65 -9.77 -14.22
C GLU A 136 15.54 -8.94 -13.57
N ILE A 137 15.15 -9.34 -12.36
CA ILE A 137 14.07 -8.68 -11.62
C ILE A 137 14.61 -7.39 -11.00
N ARG A 138 13.92 -6.27 -11.23
CA ARG A 138 14.29 -4.95 -10.70
C ARG A 138 13.13 -4.38 -9.86
N PRO A 139 13.05 -4.74 -8.58
CA PRO A 139 11.99 -4.25 -7.71
C PRO A 139 12.25 -2.82 -7.26
N LYS A 140 11.19 -2.04 -7.10
CA LYS A 140 11.17 -0.76 -6.39
C LYS A 140 10.04 -0.78 -5.35
N VAL A 141 10.23 -0.12 -4.20
CA VAL A 141 9.24 0.00 -3.12
C VAL A 141 8.67 1.41 -3.10
N VAL A 142 7.37 1.53 -3.34
CA VAL A 142 6.62 2.78 -3.27
C VAL A 142 5.71 2.75 -2.05
N VAL A 143 5.82 3.77 -1.21
CA VAL A 143 4.98 3.92 -0.03
C VAL A 143 4.11 5.16 -0.17
N TYR A 144 2.81 4.98 0.03
CA TYR A 144 1.87 6.09 0.20
C TYR A 144 1.62 6.34 1.69
N ASN A 145 2.02 7.53 2.14
CA ASN A 145 1.76 8.04 3.48
C ASN A 145 0.30 8.52 3.55
N MET A 146 -0.54 7.81 4.30
CA MET A 146 -1.96 8.15 4.50
C MET A 146 -2.21 8.93 5.79
N GLY A 147 -1.27 9.80 6.17
CA GLY A 147 -1.34 10.54 7.45
C GLY A 147 -0.67 9.80 8.59
N MET A 148 0.53 9.27 8.36
CA MET A 148 1.39 8.75 9.41
C MET A 148 1.92 9.88 10.28
N GLY A 149 1.18 10.20 11.33
CA GLY A 149 1.65 11.18 12.30
C GLY A 149 0.65 11.73 13.30
N PRO A 150 -0.08 10.90 14.06
CA PRO A 150 -0.69 11.42 15.28
C PRO A 150 0.43 11.88 16.24
N THR A 151 1.51 11.10 16.39
CA THR A 151 2.56 11.36 17.38
C THR A 151 3.88 11.84 16.76
N LYS A 152 4.71 12.51 17.58
CA LYS A 152 6.07 12.89 17.19
C LYS A 152 6.97 11.67 16.95
N ARG A 153 6.76 10.58 17.69
CA ARG A 153 7.53 9.33 17.60
C ARG A 153 7.33 8.66 16.24
N LYS A 154 6.07 8.39 15.85
CA LYS A 154 5.74 7.75 14.56
C LYS A 154 6.30 8.53 13.35
N ARG A 155 6.22 9.87 13.37
CA ARG A 155 6.83 10.71 12.32
C ARG A 155 8.36 10.64 12.29
N ARG A 156 9.02 10.60 13.45
CA ARG A 156 10.48 10.45 13.54
C ARG A 156 10.93 9.09 13.01
N THR A 157 10.23 8.03 13.37
CA THR A 157 10.50 6.67 12.85
C THR A 157 10.31 6.61 11.34
N PHE A 158 9.19 7.09 10.82
CA PHE A 158 8.97 7.11 9.37
C PHE A 158 10.06 7.86 8.62
N ARG A 159 10.41 9.06 9.10
CA ARG A 159 11.53 9.83 8.55
C ARG A 159 12.82 9.03 8.51
N ALA A 160 13.14 8.35 9.61
CA ALA A 160 14.37 7.60 9.74
C ALA A 160 14.39 6.41 8.76
N LEU A 161 13.25 5.75 8.54
CA LEU A 161 13.11 4.70 7.52
C LEU A 161 13.30 5.25 6.09
N VAL A 162 12.77 6.45 5.82
CA VAL A 162 12.99 7.14 4.53
C VAL A 162 14.48 7.44 4.36
N GLU A 163 15.10 8.11 5.32
CA GLU A 163 16.52 8.50 5.29
C GLU A 163 17.46 7.28 5.21
N ALA A 164 17.07 6.13 5.78
CA ALA A 164 17.82 4.88 5.70
C ALA A 164 17.64 4.11 4.37
N GLY A 165 16.81 4.61 3.45
CA GLY A 165 16.67 4.04 2.10
C GLY A 165 15.84 2.75 2.05
N TYR A 166 14.95 2.53 3.03
CA TYR A 166 14.01 1.40 3.00
C TYR A 166 12.90 1.57 1.96
N MET A 167 12.73 2.77 1.41
CA MET A 167 11.70 3.14 0.43
C MET A 167 12.37 3.76 -0.80
N ASP A 168 11.94 3.37 -2.01
CA ASP A 168 12.43 3.96 -3.26
C ASP A 168 11.72 5.27 -3.60
N GLU A 169 10.41 5.33 -3.33
CA GLU A 169 9.58 6.51 -3.53
C GLU A 169 8.53 6.60 -2.42
N VAL A 170 8.24 7.82 -2.00
CA VAL A 170 7.26 8.12 -0.96
C VAL A 170 6.35 9.24 -1.43
N TYR A 171 5.04 9.08 -1.20
CA TYR A 171 4.02 10.04 -1.60
C TYR A 171 3.05 10.29 -0.45
N ASP A 172 2.72 11.56 -0.19
CA ASP A 172 1.58 11.89 0.67
C ASP A 172 0.29 11.64 -0.12
N PHE A 173 -0.64 10.88 0.46
CA PHE A 173 -1.92 10.61 -0.20
C PHE A 173 -2.84 11.83 -0.08
N ALA A 174 -3.09 12.48 -1.21
CA ALA A 174 -3.89 13.69 -1.32
C ALA A 174 -5.40 13.36 -1.36
N PHE A 175 -6.00 13.10 -0.20
CA PHE A 175 -7.43 12.75 -0.06
C PHE A 175 -8.37 13.73 -0.77
N GLU A 176 -8.02 15.01 -0.83
CA GLU A 176 -8.81 16.06 -1.48
C GLU A 176 -8.95 15.91 -3.00
N ARG A 177 -8.12 15.07 -3.62
CA ARG A 177 -8.19 14.75 -5.06
C ARG A 177 -9.18 13.64 -5.38
N TYR A 178 -9.72 13.01 -4.34
CA TYR A 178 -10.61 11.86 -4.43
C TYR A 178 -11.99 12.20 -3.87
N PRO A 179 -13.02 11.37 -4.12
CA PRO A 179 -14.32 11.59 -3.53
C PRO A 179 -14.21 11.73 -2.00
N ALA A 180 -14.93 12.69 -1.42
CA ALA A 180 -14.79 13.05 -0.01
C ALA A 180 -15.04 11.86 0.95
N PHE A 181 -15.81 10.86 0.51
CA PHE A 181 -16.07 9.64 1.27
C PHE A 181 -14.86 8.69 1.39
N TRP A 182 -13.74 8.96 0.69
CA TRP A 182 -12.48 8.25 0.87
C TRP A 182 -11.68 8.73 2.09
N ALA A 183 -12.04 9.89 2.66
CA ALA A 183 -11.34 10.42 3.81
C ALA A 183 -11.40 9.44 5.00
N LEU A 184 -10.29 9.34 5.73
CA LEU A 184 -10.20 8.51 6.92
C LEU A 184 -11.12 9.02 8.03
N GLY A 185 -11.70 8.10 8.81
CA GLY A 185 -12.55 8.44 9.94
C GLY A 185 -13.96 8.90 9.56
N THR A 186 -14.37 8.71 8.31
CA THR A 186 -15.78 8.93 7.92
C THR A 186 -16.60 7.68 8.23
N GLU A 187 -17.87 7.86 8.59
CA GLU A 187 -18.80 6.73 8.82
C GLU A 187 -19.15 5.97 7.54
N THR A 188 -18.73 6.49 6.38
CA THR A 188 -19.16 6.01 5.06
C THR A 188 -18.47 4.75 4.60
N ARG A 189 -17.37 4.33 5.27
CA ARG A 189 -16.50 3.20 4.87
C ARG A 189 -15.96 3.29 3.45
N GLY A 190 -16.10 4.45 2.83
CA GLY A 190 -15.58 4.72 1.51
C GLY A 190 -14.07 4.85 1.50
N GLU A 191 -13.42 4.90 2.67
CA GLU A 191 -11.96 4.94 2.78
C GLU A 191 -11.31 3.81 1.96
N TYR A 192 -11.87 2.61 1.90
CA TYR A 192 -11.25 1.49 1.18
C TYR A 192 -11.06 1.71 -0.34
N GLY A 193 -11.64 2.76 -0.92
CA GLY A 193 -11.40 3.13 -2.32
C GLY A 193 -9.97 3.62 -2.62
N TRP A 194 -9.21 4.11 -1.63
CA TRP A 194 -7.87 4.69 -1.86
C TRP A 194 -6.90 3.71 -2.51
N LYS A 195 -7.05 2.40 -2.28
CA LYS A 195 -6.17 1.38 -2.84
C LYS A 195 -6.23 1.35 -4.36
N ALA A 196 -7.44 1.33 -4.91
CA ALA A 196 -7.66 1.36 -6.35
C ALA A 196 -7.11 2.66 -6.95
N GLY A 197 -7.33 3.80 -6.29
CA GLY A 197 -6.80 5.10 -6.73
C GLY A 197 -5.26 5.14 -6.75
N ILE A 198 -4.59 4.62 -5.72
CA ILE A 198 -3.13 4.52 -5.69
C ILE A 198 -2.62 3.64 -6.83
N MET A 199 -3.25 2.49 -7.05
CA MET A 199 -2.87 1.56 -8.12
C MET A 199 -3.00 2.21 -9.50
N ASP A 200 -4.04 3.02 -9.73
CA ASP A 200 -4.21 3.84 -10.93
C ASP A 200 -3.06 4.83 -11.13
N GLU A 201 -2.76 5.62 -10.09
CA GLU A 201 -1.70 6.63 -10.16
C GLU A 201 -0.34 6.00 -10.47
N VAL A 202 -0.02 4.88 -9.84
CA VAL A 202 1.23 4.14 -10.10
C VAL A 202 1.22 3.60 -11.54
N SER A 203 0.10 3.06 -12.01
CA SER A 203 -0.08 2.55 -13.38
C SER A 203 0.16 3.62 -14.43
N GLN A 204 -0.47 4.79 -14.29
CA GLN A 204 -0.29 5.92 -15.21
C GLN A 204 1.18 6.37 -15.26
N ARG A 205 1.84 6.46 -14.10
CA ARG A 205 3.27 6.83 -14.01
C ARG A 205 4.17 5.83 -14.74
N LEU A 206 3.93 4.52 -14.60
CA LEU A 206 4.72 3.49 -15.27
C LEU A 206 4.54 3.51 -16.79
N LEU A 207 3.36 3.88 -17.27
CA LEU A 207 3.07 4.01 -18.71
C LEU A 207 3.65 5.29 -19.33
N GLY A 208 4.28 6.16 -18.53
CA GLY A 208 4.74 7.48 -18.99
C GLY A 208 3.59 8.40 -19.40
N ALA A 209 2.35 8.04 -19.05
CA ALA A 209 1.21 8.94 -19.20
C ALA A 209 1.41 10.08 -18.20
N GLN A 210 1.25 11.32 -18.68
CA GLN A 210 0.97 12.41 -17.75
C GLN A 210 -0.31 11.99 -17.00
N PRO A 211 -0.35 12.10 -15.66
CA PRO A 211 -1.60 11.89 -14.96
C PRO A 211 -2.67 12.74 -15.65
N SER A 212 -3.89 12.21 -15.82
CA SER A 212 -5.01 12.94 -16.46
C SER A 212 -5.43 14.21 -15.68
N MET A 213 -4.69 14.56 -14.63
CA MET A 213 -4.84 15.68 -13.74
C MET A 213 -3.51 16.46 -13.70
N PRO A 214 -3.56 17.80 -13.61
CA PRO A 214 -2.45 18.68 -14.00
C PRO A 214 -1.14 18.37 -13.25
N PRO A 215 0.01 18.56 -13.94
CA PRO A 215 1.31 18.31 -13.35
C PRO A 215 1.60 19.30 -12.21
N PHE A 216 2.22 18.78 -11.16
CA PHE A 216 2.76 19.47 -9.99
C PHE A 216 3.11 20.96 -10.23
N GLU A 217 2.21 21.86 -9.83
CA GLU A 217 2.57 23.25 -9.59
C GLU A 217 3.13 23.34 -8.16
N LYS A 218 4.32 23.93 -8.02
CA LYS A 218 4.97 24.15 -6.74
C LYS A 218 3.98 24.81 -5.77
N TRP A 219 3.76 24.16 -4.63
CA TRP A 219 3.01 24.70 -3.51
C TRP A 219 3.60 26.06 -3.09
N ASP A 220 2.92 27.14 -3.46
CA ASP A 220 3.17 28.47 -2.91
C ASP A 220 2.65 28.49 -1.47
N THR A 221 3.57 28.56 -0.51
CA THR A 221 3.28 28.59 0.94
C THR A 221 2.71 29.92 1.43
N SER A 222 2.18 30.78 0.56
CA SER A 222 1.83 32.14 0.95
C SER A 222 0.45 32.31 1.60
N HIS A 223 -0.49 31.35 1.50
CA HIS A 223 -1.84 31.56 2.04
C HIS A 223 -2.40 30.37 2.85
N ASP A 224 -2.38 30.58 4.17
CA ASP A 224 -3.49 30.34 5.10
C ASP A 224 -3.84 28.90 5.54
N THR A 225 -2.93 28.30 6.30
CA THR A 225 -3.20 27.08 7.11
C THR A 225 -3.75 27.41 8.50
N GLU A 226 -3.48 28.62 9.01
CA GLU A 226 -3.91 29.02 10.36
C GLU A 226 -5.40 29.38 10.42
N ALA A 227 -5.97 30.07 9.42
CA ALA A 227 -7.40 30.36 9.43
C ALA A 227 -8.27 29.11 9.23
N ARG A 228 -7.76 28.06 8.56
CA ARG A 228 -8.52 26.81 8.38
C ARG A 228 -8.55 25.96 9.65
N ILE A 229 -7.47 25.95 10.43
CA ILE A 229 -7.46 25.29 11.75
C ILE A 229 -8.38 26.04 12.72
N GLU A 230 -8.33 27.38 12.72
CA GLU A 230 -9.20 28.19 13.58
C GLU A 230 -10.68 28.08 13.21
N MET A 231 -11.00 28.00 11.91
CA MET A 231 -12.36 27.78 11.43
C MET A 231 -12.90 26.39 11.80
N MET A 232 -12.07 25.34 11.74
CA MET A 232 -12.49 23.98 12.12
C MET A 232 -12.64 23.83 13.63
N SER A 233 -11.76 24.44 14.43
CA SER A 233 -11.90 24.45 15.89
C SER A 233 -13.13 25.23 16.36
N LYS A 234 -13.45 26.39 15.77
CA LYS A 234 -14.67 27.13 16.12
C LYS A 234 -15.95 26.36 15.78
N LYS A 235 -16.00 25.72 14.62
CA LYS A 235 -17.17 24.95 14.19
C LYS A 235 -17.37 23.68 15.02
N PHE A 236 -16.29 23.06 15.48
CA PHE A 236 -16.31 21.92 16.41
C PHE A 236 -16.84 22.34 17.79
N VAL A 237 -16.36 23.47 18.33
CA VAL A 237 -16.83 24.00 19.63
C VAL A 237 -18.30 24.45 19.57
N GLU A 238 -18.75 25.07 18.48
CA GLU A 238 -20.16 25.45 18.28
C GLU A 238 -21.08 24.23 18.21
N THR A 239 -20.63 23.14 17.57
CA THR A 239 -21.42 21.89 17.45
C THR A 239 -21.52 21.15 18.79
N VAL A 240 -20.45 21.17 19.60
CA VAL A 240 -20.43 20.53 20.93
C VAL A 240 -21.28 21.31 21.94
N HIS A 241 -21.37 22.64 21.82
CA HIS A 241 -22.19 23.46 22.71
C HIS A 241 -23.70 23.32 22.46
N GLU A 242 -24.12 22.85 21.28
CA GLU A 242 -25.54 22.75 20.93
C GLU A 242 -26.21 21.43 21.39
N HIS A 243 -25.44 20.45 21.92
CA HIS A 243 -25.95 19.10 22.20
C HIS A 243 -25.65 18.51 23.57
N LEU A 244 -25.07 19.25 24.52
CA LEU A 244 -24.74 18.72 25.84
C LEU A 244 -25.04 19.74 26.96
N GLU A 245 -26.15 19.53 27.68
CA GLU A 245 -26.30 20.03 29.05
C GLU A 245 -25.40 19.16 29.95
N VAL A 246 -24.25 19.70 30.38
CA VAL A 246 -23.38 19.04 31.36
C VAL A 246 -23.31 19.92 32.61
N GLU A 247 -23.66 19.32 33.74
CA GLU A 247 -23.51 19.90 35.08
C GLU A 247 -22.03 20.25 35.38
N GLU A 248 -21.84 21.36 36.10
CA GLU A 248 -20.54 21.88 36.51
C GLU A 248 -19.72 20.85 37.30
N ILE A 249 -18.55 20.46 36.77
CA ILE A 249 -17.50 19.74 37.51
C ILE A 249 -16.48 20.77 37.98
N GLU A 250 -16.22 20.80 39.28
CA GLU A 250 -15.23 21.70 39.90
C GLU A 250 -13.79 21.46 39.42
N PRO A 251 -12.93 22.50 39.41
CA PRO A 251 -11.58 22.39 38.88
C PRO A 251 -10.65 21.63 39.83
N TRP A 252 -9.93 20.65 39.27
CA TRP A 252 -8.87 19.93 39.97
C TRP A 252 -7.71 20.85 40.31
N ALA A 253 -7.18 20.65 41.52
CA ALA A 253 -6.09 21.40 42.12
C ALA A 253 -4.81 21.38 41.27
N ALA A 254 -4.16 22.54 41.24
CA ALA A 254 -2.85 22.75 40.64
C ALA A 254 -1.80 21.79 41.23
N VAL A 255 -1.07 21.09 40.36
CA VAL A 255 0.20 20.46 40.71
C VAL A 255 1.27 21.56 40.64
N ASP A 256 1.61 22.09 41.81
CA ASP A 256 2.78 22.96 41.99
C ASP A 256 4.05 22.12 41.87
N GLY A 257 4.81 22.32 40.80
CA GLY A 257 6.06 21.63 40.53
C GLY A 257 6.74 22.18 39.27
N LEU A 258 6.98 23.49 39.22
CA LEU A 258 7.82 24.12 38.20
C LEU A 258 8.98 24.82 38.89
N ASP A 259 10.17 24.27 38.72
CA ASP A 259 11.43 24.95 38.97
C ASP A 259 11.79 25.87 37.77
N ASP A 260 12.49 26.97 38.10
CA ASP A 260 12.68 28.20 37.31
C ASP A 260 13.40 28.07 35.94
N GLU A 261 13.62 26.85 35.43
CA GLU A 261 14.27 26.60 34.13
C GLU A 261 13.32 26.03 33.04
N GLY A 262 12.07 25.71 33.36
CA GLY A 262 11.06 25.39 32.33
C GLY A 262 11.41 24.20 31.43
N THR A 263 12.10 23.21 31.97
CA THR A 263 12.35 21.91 31.33
C THR A 263 11.77 20.80 32.18
N LEU A 264 10.77 20.08 31.64
CA LEU A 264 10.34 18.78 32.15
C LEU A 264 11.55 17.84 32.19
N SER A 265 11.73 17.11 33.28
CA SER A 265 12.85 16.18 33.43
C SER A 265 12.72 15.02 32.42
N GLU A 266 13.82 14.32 32.13
CA GLU A 266 13.76 13.10 31.28
C GLU A 266 12.83 12.05 31.90
N GLU A 267 12.76 11.99 33.24
CA GLU A 267 11.86 11.10 33.99
C GLU A 267 10.37 11.47 33.80
N ASP A 268 10.04 12.76 33.67
CA ASP A 268 8.66 13.21 33.41
C ASP A 268 8.21 12.89 31.98
N ASN A 269 9.13 12.87 31.01
CA ASN A 269 8.80 12.46 29.63
C ASN A 269 8.65 10.94 29.54
N GLU A 270 9.48 10.18 30.27
CA GLU A 270 9.39 8.72 30.32
C GLU A 270 8.09 8.28 31.02
N ALA A 271 7.68 8.96 32.10
CA ALA A 271 6.41 8.69 32.78
C ALA A 271 5.17 9.06 31.93
N LEU A 272 5.24 10.14 31.15
CA LEU A 272 4.19 10.49 30.19
C LEU A 272 4.12 9.48 29.03
N ASP A 273 5.27 9.02 28.55
CA ASP A 273 5.37 7.99 27.51
C ASP A 273 4.83 6.62 28.01
N GLU A 274 5.06 6.26 29.28
CA GLU A 274 4.50 5.04 29.90
C GLU A 274 2.98 5.12 30.10
N LEU A 275 2.44 6.30 30.45
CA LEU A 275 1.00 6.50 30.59
C LEU A 275 0.27 6.49 29.23
N GLU A 276 0.88 7.07 28.20
CA GLU A 276 0.32 7.06 26.83
C GLU A 276 0.36 5.64 26.23
N GLU A 277 1.40 4.84 26.49
CA GLU A 277 1.45 3.42 26.10
C GLU A 277 0.43 2.54 26.86
N GLN A 278 0.09 2.87 28.12
CA GLN A 278 -0.94 2.16 28.88
C GLN A 278 -2.37 2.45 28.38
N GLU A 279 -2.71 3.72 28.11
CA GLU A 279 -4.02 4.06 27.52
C GLU A 279 -4.21 3.44 26.12
N GLU A 280 -3.14 3.34 25.32
CA GLU A 280 -3.17 2.69 24.01
C GLU A 280 -3.38 1.17 24.12
N ALA A 281 -2.74 0.50 25.09
CA ALA A 281 -2.95 -0.92 25.34
C ALA A 281 -4.39 -1.24 25.78
N GLU A 282 -4.98 -0.37 26.61
CA GLU A 282 -6.38 -0.51 27.05
C GLU A 282 -7.38 -0.32 25.90
N GLN A 283 -7.09 0.59 24.94
CA GLN A 283 -7.92 0.74 23.74
C GLN A 283 -7.81 -0.44 22.78
N GLU A 284 -6.61 -0.99 22.57
CA GLU A 284 -6.40 -2.19 21.74
C GLU A 284 -7.12 -3.41 22.34
N GLU A 285 -7.02 -3.61 23.65
CA GLU A 285 -7.69 -4.72 24.36
C GLU A 285 -9.22 -4.56 24.34
N SER A 286 -9.73 -3.33 24.46
CA SER A 286 -11.17 -3.03 24.37
C SER A 286 -11.76 -3.41 22.99
N VAL A 287 -11.04 -3.10 21.91
CA VAL A 287 -11.49 -3.42 20.55
C VAL A 287 -11.44 -4.93 20.30
N GLU A 288 -10.44 -5.64 20.81
CA GLU A 288 -10.32 -7.09 20.66
C GLU A 288 -11.38 -7.85 21.48
N GLN A 289 -11.67 -7.40 22.72
CA GLN A 289 -12.74 -7.96 23.54
C GLN A 289 -14.13 -7.75 22.91
N GLN A 290 -14.37 -6.59 22.28
CA GLN A 290 -15.63 -6.33 21.58
C GLN A 290 -15.80 -7.23 20.33
N GLN A 291 -14.70 -7.55 19.64
CA GLN A 291 -14.71 -8.49 18.51
C GLN A 291 -14.99 -9.94 18.96
N LEU A 292 -14.42 -10.38 20.08
CA LEU A 292 -14.72 -11.70 20.66
C LEU A 292 -16.15 -11.81 21.18
N GLN A 293 -16.68 -10.76 21.81
CA GLN A 293 -18.05 -10.73 22.31
C GLN A 293 -19.08 -10.82 21.18
N ASN A 294 -18.81 -10.16 20.05
CA ASN A 294 -19.64 -10.22 18.85
C ASN A 294 -19.58 -11.59 18.14
N GLN A 295 -18.46 -12.32 18.23
CA GLN A 295 -18.37 -13.71 17.75
C GLN A 295 -19.22 -14.69 18.58
N GLN A 296 -19.39 -14.45 19.88
CA GLN A 296 -20.16 -15.33 20.76
C GLN A 296 -21.68 -15.13 20.62
N LEU A 297 -22.13 -13.90 20.33
CA LEU A 297 -23.56 -13.58 20.10
C LEU A 297 -24.13 -14.18 18.80
N GLN A 298 -23.29 -14.59 17.85
CA GLN A 298 -23.70 -15.15 16.55
C GLN A 298 -24.08 -16.64 16.58
N GLN A 299 -23.88 -17.34 17.70
CA GLN A 299 -24.19 -18.78 17.80
C GLN A 299 -25.66 -19.11 18.10
N HIS A 300 -26.52 -18.11 18.33
CA HIS A 300 -27.91 -18.32 18.73
C HIS A 300 -28.91 -17.37 18.05
N THR A 301 -29.24 -17.56 16.77
CA THR A 301 -30.51 -17.03 16.21
C THR A 301 -31.01 -17.88 15.02
N PRO A 302 -32.25 -18.41 15.01
CA PRO A 302 -32.80 -19.17 13.89
C PRO A 302 -33.52 -18.29 12.85
N GLN A 303 -33.35 -18.64 11.57
CA GLN A 303 -33.89 -17.97 10.38
C GLN A 303 -35.40 -18.24 10.15
N LEU A 304 -36.10 -17.22 9.64
CA LEU A 304 -37.47 -17.31 9.11
C LEU A 304 -37.44 -17.11 7.58
N GLN A 305 -37.94 -18.12 6.85
CA GLN A 305 -38.05 -18.15 5.40
C GLN A 305 -39.36 -17.51 4.92
N GLN A 306 -39.30 -16.75 3.83
CA GLN A 306 -40.44 -16.55 2.93
C GLN A 306 -39.99 -16.64 1.46
N THR A 307 -40.83 -17.32 0.69
CA THR A 307 -40.74 -17.65 -0.74
C THR A 307 -41.69 -16.77 -1.54
N ASP A 308 -41.32 -16.37 -2.77
CA ASP A 308 -42.18 -16.33 -3.98
C ASP A 308 -41.42 -15.59 -5.12
N THR A 309 -41.09 -16.24 -6.25
CA THR A 309 -41.84 -16.54 -7.50
C THR A 309 -41.87 -15.44 -8.59
N LEU A 310 -41.10 -15.73 -9.66
CA LEU A 310 -41.40 -15.66 -11.12
C LEU A 310 -41.45 -14.35 -11.95
N ASP A 311 -40.73 -14.45 -13.09
CA ASP A 311 -40.96 -13.91 -14.46
C ASP A 311 -40.86 -12.38 -14.69
N ARG A 312 -40.26 -11.84 -15.78
CA ARG A 312 -39.80 -12.38 -17.07
C ARG A 312 -39.01 -11.31 -17.86
N ASP A 313 -38.13 -11.79 -18.74
CA ASP A 313 -37.70 -11.30 -20.07
C ASP A 313 -37.69 -9.79 -20.40
N THR A 314 -36.55 -9.27 -20.90
CA THR A 314 -36.43 -8.72 -22.27
C THR A 314 -34.96 -8.64 -22.72
N THR A 315 -34.72 -9.13 -23.94
CA THR A 315 -33.48 -9.20 -24.71
C THR A 315 -33.11 -7.87 -25.37
N ALA A 316 -31.80 -7.58 -25.51
CA ALA A 316 -31.31 -6.66 -26.54
C ALA A 316 -29.88 -7.02 -26.99
N SER A 317 -29.69 -6.89 -28.29
CA SER A 317 -28.64 -7.43 -29.16
C SER A 317 -27.30 -6.70 -29.12
N VAL A 318 -26.25 -7.51 -29.22
CA VAL A 318 -24.84 -7.17 -29.40
C VAL A 318 -24.57 -6.71 -30.85
N SER A 319 -23.79 -5.63 -31.02
CA SER A 319 -23.11 -5.31 -32.28
C SER A 319 -21.60 -5.35 -32.07
N THR A 320 -20.96 -6.33 -32.68
CA THR A 320 -19.51 -6.55 -32.71
C THR A 320 -18.84 -5.62 -33.73
N GLN A 321 -17.84 -4.86 -33.27
CA GLN A 321 -16.79 -4.31 -34.14
C GLN A 321 -15.46 -4.93 -33.72
N GLU A 322 -14.96 -5.83 -34.58
CA GLU A 322 -13.62 -6.39 -34.48
C GLU A 322 -12.59 -5.31 -34.80
N SER A 323 -11.73 -4.98 -33.83
CA SER A 323 -10.48 -4.28 -34.09
C SER A 323 -9.32 -5.23 -33.81
N SER A 324 -8.62 -5.59 -34.89
CA SER A 324 -7.45 -6.46 -34.87
C SER A 324 -6.24 -5.70 -34.34
N SER A 325 -5.99 -5.77 -33.02
CA SER A 325 -4.72 -5.32 -32.44
C SER A 325 -3.76 -6.50 -32.32
N SER A 326 -2.84 -6.63 -33.27
CA SER A 326 -1.72 -7.56 -33.17
C SER A 326 -0.74 -7.08 -32.10
N SER A 327 -0.78 -7.64 -30.89
CA SER A 327 0.12 -7.30 -29.80
C SER A 327 1.38 -8.16 -29.84
N PHE A 328 2.54 -7.52 -29.93
CA PHE A 328 3.79 -8.11 -29.45
C PHE A 328 3.69 -8.27 -27.92
N PRO A 329 4.25 -9.30 -27.28
CA PRO A 329 4.34 -9.32 -25.82
C PRO A 329 5.31 -8.23 -25.38
N HIS A 330 4.78 -7.25 -24.66
CA HIS A 330 5.50 -6.15 -24.03
C HIS A 330 6.28 -6.64 -22.80
N GLU A 331 7.39 -6.00 -22.43
CA GLU A 331 8.09 -6.28 -21.15
C GLU A 331 7.16 -5.94 -19.97
N PRO A 332 6.78 -6.86 -19.08
CA PRO A 332 5.71 -6.61 -18.13
C PRO A 332 6.09 -5.49 -17.16
N GLY A 333 5.17 -4.54 -16.99
CA GLY A 333 5.28 -3.43 -16.03
C GLY A 333 4.48 -3.81 -14.81
N ILE A 334 5.07 -4.62 -13.93
CA ILE A 334 4.32 -5.23 -12.84
C ILE A 334 4.15 -4.22 -11.71
N ILE A 335 2.91 -3.98 -11.31
CA ILE A 335 2.59 -3.36 -10.02
C ILE A 335 2.13 -4.46 -9.10
N LEU A 336 2.74 -4.56 -7.92
CA LEU A 336 2.37 -5.49 -6.86
C LEU A 336 1.93 -4.68 -5.64
N TRP A 337 0.62 -4.65 -5.39
CA TRP A 337 0.06 -4.18 -4.14
C TRP A 337 0.29 -5.21 -3.03
N LEU A 338 0.72 -4.73 -1.86
CA LEU A 338 0.77 -5.46 -0.60
C LEU A 338 0.28 -4.55 0.53
N ASP A 339 -0.66 -5.01 1.35
CA ASP A 339 -1.02 -4.29 2.57
C ASP A 339 0.20 -4.25 3.51
N ALA A 340 0.25 -3.25 4.40
CA ALA A 340 1.40 -3.04 5.29
C ALA A 340 1.64 -4.19 6.27
N GLY A 341 0.66 -5.09 6.44
CA GLY A 341 0.78 -6.32 7.22
C GLY A 341 1.27 -7.53 6.42
N ASP A 342 1.56 -7.42 5.12
CA ASP A 342 1.87 -8.58 4.30
C ASP A 342 3.37 -8.95 4.34
N ARG A 343 3.68 -10.23 4.14
CA ARG A 343 5.04 -10.74 4.00
C ARG A 343 5.20 -11.52 2.70
N LEU A 344 6.30 -11.22 2.01
CA LEU A 344 6.64 -11.80 0.71
C LEU A 344 7.77 -12.83 0.83
N SER A 345 7.70 -13.96 0.13
CA SER A 345 8.86 -14.84 -0.04
C SER A 345 9.71 -14.47 -1.26
N LEU A 346 11.00 -14.80 -1.20
CA LEU A 346 11.90 -14.66 -2.35
C LEU A 346 11.46 -15.56 -3.53
N ALA A 347 10.89 -16.73 -3.23
CA ALA A 347 10.40 -17.66 -4.24
C ALA A 347 9.23 -17.06 -5.03
N PHE A 348 8.27 -16.43 -4.34
CA PHE A 348 7.18 -15.69 -4.98
C PHE A 348 7.71 -14.62 -5.93
N LEU A 349 8.63 -13.78 -5.44
CA LEU A 349 9.14 -12.66 -6.23
C LEU A 349 9.84 -13.13 -7.51
N ARG A 350 10.52 -14.29 -7.46
CA ARG A 350 11.13 -14.94 -8.63
C ARG A 350 10.12 -15.57 -9.59
N TRP A 351 9.02 -16.07 -9.07
CA TRP A 351 7.96 -16.72 -9.84
C TRP A 351 7.05 -15.70 -10.55
N LEU A 352 6.72 -14.59 -9.88
CA LEU A 352 5.73 -13.62 -10.34
C LEU A 352 5.92 -13.16 -11.80
N PRO A 353 7.13 -12.77 -12.27
CA PRO A 353 7.33 -12.39 -13.67
C PRO A 353 6.83 -13.41 -14.70
N SER A 354 7.10 -14.69 -14.45
CA SER A 354 6.70 -15.77 -15.38
C SER A 354 5.19 -15.92 -15.41
N PHE A 355 4.53 -15.75 -14.26
CA PHE A 355 3.07 -15.80 -14.18
C PHE A 355 2.44 -14.58 -14.88
N MET A 356 2.94 -13.38 -14.61
CA MET A 356 2.37 -12.14 -15.14
C MET A 356 2.45 -12.05 -16.67
N LEU A 357 3.52 -12.59 -17.28
CA LEU A 357 3.65 -12.66 -18.74
C LEU A 357 2.49 -13.40 -19.44
N HIS A 358 1.88 -14.37 -18.76
CA HIS A 358 0.81 -15.18 -19.36
C HIS A 358 -0.58 -14.74 -18.92
N HIS A 359 -0.71 -14.20 -17.70
CA HIS A 359 -2.01 -13.97 -17.09
C HIS A 359 -2.36 -12.48 -16.91
N GLY A 360 -1.37 -11.59 -16.83
CA GLY A 360 -1.54 -10.15 -16.66
C GLY A 360 -2.15 -9.69 -15.32
N LEU A 361 -2.83 -10.57 -14.57
CA LEU A 361 -3.37 -10.33 -13.25
C LEU A 361 -3.06 -11.53 -12.34
N TRP A 362 -2.54 -11.24 -11.15
CA TRP A 362 -2.49 -12.18 -10.04
C TRP A 362 -3.26 -11.62 -8.84
N THR A 363 -4.19 -12.40 -8.32
CA THR A 363 -4.79 -12.21 -6.99
C THR A 363 -5.18 -13.61 -6.48
N PRO A 364 -4.73 -14.01 -5.28
CA PRO A 364 -5.05 -15.31 -4.72
C PRO A 364 -6.49 -15.35 -4.21
N GLN A 365 -6.92 -16.51 -3.74
CA GLN A 365 -8.20 -16.67 -3.05
C GLN A 365 -8.15 -16.03 -1.65
N SER A 366 -9.24 -15.40 -1.22
CA SER A 366 -9.46 -15.06 0.20
C SER A 366 -10.42 -16.04 0.89
N GLN A 367 -10.57 -15.90 2.21
CA GLN A 367 -11.53 -16.68 2.99
C GLN A 367 -12.99 -16.49 2.51
N ASP A 368 -13.80 -17.51 2.79
CA ASP A 368 -15.21 -17.64 2.42
C ASP A 368 -15.52 -17.41 0.94
N THR A 369 -16.76 -17.00 0.64
CA THR A 369 -17.31 -16.94 -0.72
C THR A 369 -17.73 -15.54 -1.10
N MET A 370 -17.86 -15.29 -2.39
CA MET A 370 -18.41 -14.05 -2.93
C MET A 370 -19.79 -13.73 -2.33
N HIS A 371 -20.62 -14.75 -2.08
CA HIS A 371 -21.93 -14.60 -1.44
C HIS A 371 -21.84 -14.10 0.01
N THR A 372 -20.74 -14.40 0.71
CA THR A 372 -20.50 -13.93 2.08
C THR A 372 -20.06 -12.47 2.11
N TRP A 373 -19.19 -12.07 1.19
CA TRP A 373 -18.44 -10.82 1.28
C TRP A 373 -18.81 -9.75 0.24
N THR A 374 -19.83 -10.00 -0.59
CA THR A 374 -20.32 -9.05 -1.59
C THR A 374 -21.73 -8.59 -1.24
N HIS A 375 -21.86 -7.32 -0.82
CA HIS A 375 -23.14 -6.74 -0.49
C HIS A 375 -24.02 -6.64 -1.75
N PRO A 376 -25.32 -7.01 -1.70
CA PRO A 376 -26.21 -6.92 -2.85
C PRO A 376 -26.31 -5.52 -3.46
N GLY A 377 -26.14 -4.46 -2.66
CA GLY A 377 -26.13 -3.09 -3.16
C GLY A 377 -25.02 -2.80 -4.18
N MET A 378 -23.84 -3.42 -4.03
CA MET A 378 -22.75 -3.29 -5.00
C MET A 378 -23.14 -3.97 -6.32
N LEU A 379 -23.79 -5.13 -6.26
CA LEU A 379 -24.26 -5.82 -7.46
C LEU A 379 -25.39 -5.06 -8.14
N ALA A 380 -26.28 -4.43 -7.36
CA ALA A 380 -27.33 -3.58 -7.89
C ALA A 380 -26.76 -2.38 -8.68
N TYR A 381 -25.64 -1.80 -8.24
CA TYR A 381 -24.90 -0.78 -9.01
C TYR A 381 -24.49 -1.31 -10.40
N PHE A 382 -24.03 -2.56 -10.48
CA PHE A 382 -23.71 -3.22 -11.75
C PHE A 382 -24.92 -3.82 -12.49
N HIS A 383 -26.14 -3.56 -12.03
CA HIS A 383 -27.37 -4.17 -12.55
C HIS A 383 -27.33 -5.71 -12.56
N ASP A 384 -26.79 -6.28 -11.49
CA ASP A 384 -26.55 -7.70 -11.33
C ASP A 384 -27.04 -8.24 -9.98
N SER A 385 -26.91 -9.55 -9.76
CA SER A 385 -27.36 -10.24 -8.56
C SER A 385 -26.49 -11.45 -8.21
N LEU A 386 -26.39 -11.79 -6.92
CA LEU A 386 -25.68 -13.00 -6.46
C LEU A 386 -26.26 -14.29 -7.07
N ALA A 387 -27.52 -14.29 -7.50
CA ALA A 387 -28.20 -15.46 -8.04
C ALA A 387 -27.54 -16.05 -9.29
N ARG A 388 -26.73 -15.26 -10.04
CA ARG A 388 -26.01 -15.79 -11.20
C ARG A 388 -24.69 -16.48 -10.88
N PHE A 389 -24.19 -16.32 -9.66
CA PHE A 389 -22.92 -16.89 -9.25
C PHE A 389 -23.17 -18.17 -8.43
N PRO A 390 -22.44 -19.26 -8.69
CA PRO A 390 -22.45 -20.43 -7.82
C PRO A 390 -22.22 -20.04 -6.35
N ALA A 391 -22.91 -20.69 -5.40
CA ALA A 391 -22.81 -20.36 -3.98
C ALA A 391 -21.39 -20.49 -3.41
N ASN A 392 -20.56 -21.34 -4.03
CA ASN A 392 -19.16 -21.57 -3.67
C ASN A 392 -18.17 -20.69 -4.47
N THR A 393 -18.64 -19.65 -5.15
CA THR A 393 -17.76 -18.74 -5.91
C THR A 393 -16.73 -18.12 -4.98
N THR A 394 -15.45 -18.33 -5.29
CA THR A 394 -14.33 -17.85 -4.47
C THR A 394 -14.18 -16.34 -4.54
N ASN A 395 -13.75 -15.74 -3.43
CA ASN A 395 -13.30 -14.35 -3.40
C ASN A 395 -11.88 -14.21 -3.91
N CYS A 396 -11.60 -13.09 -4.56
CA CYS A 396 -10.25 -12.59 -4.76
C CYS A 396 -9.73 -11.99 -3.46
N ASN A 397 -8.42 -11.97 -3.28
CA ASN A 397 -7.77 -11.35 -2.14
C ASN A 397 -7.46 -9.88 -2.44
N GLY A 398 -7.89 -8.99 -1.55
CA GLY A 398 -7.67 -7.54 -1.66
C GLY A 398 -6.36 -7.04 -1.05
N ALA A 399 -5.69 -7.84 -0.21
CA ALA A 399 -4.46 -7.47 0.48
C ALA A 399 -3.22 -7.63 -0.41
N ALA A 400 -3.21 -8.63 -1.29
CA ALA A 400 -2.11 -8.89 -2.22
C ALA A 400 -2.60 -9.04 -3.67
N ILE A 401 -2.25 -8.08 -4.52
CA ILE A 401 -2.74 -8.01 -5.92
C ILE A 401 -1.60 -7.58 -6.84
N ALA A 402 -1.43 -8.24 -7.98
CA ALA A 402 -0.49 -7.79 -9.00
C ALA A 402 -1.16 -7.59 -10.37
N PHE A 403 -0.79 -6.52 -11.05
CA PHE A 403 -1.24 -6.20 -12.40
C PHE A 403 -0.04 -5.97 -13.32
N ASP A 404 -0.13 -6.42 -14.57
CA ASP A 404 0.74 -5.96 -15.65
C ASP A 404 0.10 -4.76 -16.36
N VAL A 405 0.67 -3.57 -16.19
CA VAL A 405 0.10 -2.32 -16.72
C VAL A 405 0.14 -2.23 -18.25
N HIS A 406 0.94 -3.08 -18.90
CA HIS A 406 1.01 -3.13 -20.36
C HIS A 406 0.04 -4.15 -20.96
N ASN A 407 -0.57 -5.00 -20.13
CA ASN A 407 -1.69 -5.82 -20.54
C ASN A 407 -2.95 -4.94 -20.61
N ALA A 408 -3.29 -4.46 -21.82
CA ALA A 408 -4.41 -3.55 -22.04
C ALA A 408 -5.75 -4.13 -21.57
N THR A 409 -5.98 -5.45 -21.70
CA THR A 409 -7.22 -6.09 -21.25
C THR A 409 -7.36 -6.00 -19.72
N VAL A 410 -6.28 -6.24 -18.99
CA VAL A 410 -6.27 -6.14 -17.53
C VAL A 410 -6.34 -4.68 -17.06
N ARG A 411 -5.57 -3.80 -17.69
CA ARG A 411 -5.52 -2.37 -17.33
C ARG A 411 -6.83 -1.65 -17.67
N ASP A 412 -7.23 -1.70 -18.93
CA ASP A 412 -8.38 -0.94 -19.44
C ASP A 412 -9.72 -1.60 -19.12
N GLY A 413 -9.69 -2.89 -18.76
CA GLY A 413 -10.83 -3.63 -18.19
C GLY A 413 -10.81 -3.59 -16.67
N ILE A 414 -10.28 -4.64 -16.04
CA ILE A 414 -10.39 -4.85 -14.58
C ILE A 414 -9.94 -3.65 -13.77
N MET A 415 -8.73 -3.14 -14.00
CA MET A 415 -8.17 -2.08 -13.16
C MET A 415 -8.99 -0.80 -13.28
N ARG A 416 -9.29 -0.34 -14.50
CA ARG A 416 -10.12 0.86 -14.73
C ARG A 416 -11.50 0.74 -14.07
N GLU A 417 -12.19 -0.38 -14.27
CA GLU A 417 -13.54 -0.59 -13.75
C GLU A 417 -13.54 -0.73 -12.22
N TRP A 418 -12.46 -1.27 -11.65
CA TRP A 418 -12.25 -1.31 -10.20
C TRP A 418 -12.08 0.10 -9.62
N ILE A 419 -11.33 0.97 -10.30
CA ILE A 419 -11.15 2.37 -9.91
C ILE A 419 -12.47 3.16 -10.05
N ASP A 420 -13.21 2.94 -11.13
CA ASP A 420 -14.48 3.62 -11.37
C ASP A 420 -15.52 3.23 -10.32
N CYS A 421 -15.60 1.94 -9.96
CA CYS A 421 -16.37 1.50 -8.80
C CYS A 421 -15.90 2.16 -7.50
N ALA A 422 -14.60 2.19 -7.24
CA ALA A 422 -14.05 2.81 -6.03
C ALA A 422 -14.44 4.30 -5.90
N LYS A 423 -14.60 5.00 -7.01
CA LYS A 423 -15.01 6.42 -7.06
C LYS A 423 -16.51 6.66 -6.89
N VAL A 424 -17.32 5.60 -6.82
CA VAL A 424 -18.78 5.69 -6.63
C VAL A 424 -19.17 5.05 -5.30
N LYS A 425 -19.79 5.82 -4.41
CA LYS A 425 -20.13 5.37 -3.05
C LYS A 425 -21.05 4.15 -3.08
N GLU A 426 -22.05 4.18 -3.94
CA GLU A 426 -23.04 3.13 -4.14
C GLU A 426 -22.41 1.82 -4.63
N CYS A 427 -21.22 1.88 -5.24
CA CYS A 427 -20.47 0.70 -5.63
C CYS A 427 -19.54 0.21 -4.50
N ILE A 428 -18.64 1.08 -4.01
CA ILE A 428 -17.58 0.65 -3.09
C ILE A 428 -18.04 0.42 -1.65
N ALA A 429 -19.05 1.17 -1.22
CA ALA A 429 -19.61 1.15 0.12
C ALA A 429 -21.13 1.45 0.06
N PRO A 430 -21.92 0.55 -0.59
CA PRO A 430 -23.36 0.73 -0.72
C PRO A 430 -24.02 0.87 0.65
N GLU A 431 -25.17 1.55 0.68
CA GLU A 431 -25.97 1.69 1.91
C GLU A 431 -26.28 0.31 2.52
N GLY A 432 -26.13 0.19 3.84
CA GLY A 432 -26.27 -1.08 4.57
C GLY A 432 -25.05 -2.00 4.54
N SER A 433 -23.99 -1.66 3.81
CA SER A 433 -22.75 -2.43 3.84
C SER A 433 -21.89 -2.12 5.07
N SER A 434 -21.23 -3.15 5.58
CA SER A 434 -20.28 -3.07 6.70
C SER A 434 -19.18 -4.12 6.51
N ARG A 435 -18.18 -4.12 7.41
CA ARG A 435 -17.18 -5.20 7.45
C ARG A 435 -17.78 -6.57 7.84
N GLU A 436 -19.05 -6.66 8.20
CA GLU A 436 -19.71 -7.91 8.56
C GLU A 436 -20.35 -8.60 7.35
N ASN A 437 -20.60 -7.86 6.26
CA ASN A 437 -21.29 -8.38 5.07
C ASN A 437 -20.66 -7.90 3.74
N HIS A 438 -19.58 -7.11 3.80
CA HIS A 438 -18.94 -6.53 2.63
C HIS A 438 -17.45 -6.32 2.82
N ARG A 439 -16.66 -6.65 1.80
CA ARG A 439 -15.21 -6.41 1.74
C ARG A 439 -14.84 -5.34 0.70
N GLN A 440 -15.67 -4.30 0.57
CA GLN A 440 -15.43 -3.07 -0.20
C GLN A 440 -14.63 -3.29 -1.51
N ASP A 441 -13.38 -2.85 -1.56
CA ASP A 441 -12.51 -2.93 -2.75
C ASP A 441 -12.25 -4.37 -3.20
N GLN A 442 -12.11 -5.32 -2.27
CA GLN A 442 -11.98 -6.74 -2.57
C GLN A 442 -13.24 -7.31 -3.22
N ALA A 443 -14.43 -6.90 -2.77
CA ALA A 443 -15.70 -7.36 -3.32
C ALA A 443 -15.88 -6.86 -4.76
N ALA A 444 -15.57 -5.58 -5.00
CA ALA A 444 -15.56 -5.01 -6.35
C ALA A 444 -14.59 -5.75 -7.27
N LEU A 445 -13.34 -5.96 -6.83
CA LEU A 445 -12.34 -6.72 -7.58
C LEU A 445 -12.82 -8.14 -7.89
N THR A 446 -13.42 -8.82 -6.91
CA THR A 446 -13.96 -10.18 -7.07
C THR A 446 -15.02 -10.21 -8.16
N TYR A 447 -16.02 -9.33 -8.06
CA TYR A 447 -17.08 -9.25 -9.05
C TYR A 447 -16.53 -9.03 -10.47
N LEU A 448 -15.64 -8.06 -10.65
CA LEU A 448 -15.07 -7.71 -11.95
C LEU A 448 -14.25 -8.88 -12.53
N VAL A 449 -13.42 -9.53 -11.73
CA VAL A 449 -12.64 -10.69 -12.18
C VAL A 449 -13.55 -11.85 -12.62
N LYS A 450 -14.62 -12.13 -11.86
CA LYS A 450 -15.55 -13.23 -12.16
C LYS A 450 -16.46 -12.94 -13.36
N THR A 451 -16.71 -11.67 -13.69
CA THR A 451 -17.62 -11.29 -14.79
C THR A 451 -16.92 -10.97 -16.10
N MET A 452 -15.69 -10.45 -16.08
CA MET A 452 -14.97 -10.00 -17.28
C MET A 452 -14.27 -11.10 -18.07
N GLY A 453 -14.61 -12.37 -17.84
CA GLY A 453 -14.10 -13.49 -18.63
C GLY A 453 -12.65 -13.88 -18.35
N PHE A 454 -12.09 -13.47 -17.20
CA PHE A 454 -10.76 -13.90 -16.75
C PHE A 454 -10.73 -15.32 -16.18
N GLY A 455 -11.89 -15.99 -16.14
CA GLY A 455 -12.06 -17.40 -15.86
C GLY A 455 -12.22 -17.76 -14.37
N GLU A 456 -12.67 -18.99 -14.13
CA GLU A 456 -12.68 -19.60 -12.79
C GLU A 456 -11.28 -19.89 -12.24
N ASP A 457 -10.24 -19.80 -13.10
CA ASP A 457 -8.84 -20.00 -12.77
C ASP A 457 -8.17 -18.80 -12.10
N LYS A 458 -8.92 -17.73 -11.82
CA LYS A 458 -8.48 -16.59 -11.01
C LYS A 458 -9.10 -16.64 -9.62
N CYS A 459 -8.38 -16.09 -8.65
CA CYS A 459 -8.80 -16.07 -7.25
C CYS A 459 -8.89 -17.49 -6.70
N VAL A 460 -7.80 -18.24 -6.95
CA VAL A 460 -7.62 -19.65 -6.59
C VAL A 460 -6.34 -19.82 -5.80
N GLY A 461 -6.37 -20.72 -4.82
CA GLY A 461 -5.25 -20.96 -3.92
C GLY A 461 -5.07 -19.84 -2.90
N PHE A 462 -4.83 -20.21 -1.64
CA PHE A 462 -4.55 -19.22 -0.60
C PHE A 462 -3.17 -18.56 -0.82
N PRO A 463 -2.97 -17.31 -0.35
CA PRO A 463 -1.72 -16.57 -0.53
C PRO A 463 -0.46 -17.36 -0.15
N GLU A 464 -0.55 -18.19 0.90
CA GLU A 464 0.57 -18.94 1.47
C GLU A 464 1.13 -19.97 0.48
N VAL A 465 0.27 -20.54 -0.38
CA VAL A 465 0.69 -21.49 -1.43
C VAL A 465 1.62 -20.83 -2.44
N PHE A 466 1.44 -19.52 -2.64
CA PHE A 466 2.31 -18.72 -3.50
C PHE A 466 3.53 -18.18 -2.74
N GLY A 467 3.59 -18.34 -1.42
CA GLY A 467 4.63 -17.77 -0.57
C GLY A 467 4.40 -16.31 -0.24
N VAL A 468 3.14 -15.91 -0.05
CA VAL A 468 2.71 -14.62 0.51
C VAL A 468 1.94 -14.90 1.80
N GLN A 469 2.26 -14.20 2.88
CA GLN A 469 1.50 -14.24 4.13
C GLN A 469 0.80 -12.91 4.30
N ILE A 470 -0.50 -12.92 4.60
CA ILE A 470 -1.30 -11.69 4.73
C ILE A 470 -1.62 -11.38 6.20
N ASN A 471 -1.94 -10.13 6.52
CA ASN A 471 -2.43 -9.71 7.86
C ASN A 471 -1.50 -10.12 9.02
N GLN A 472 -0.19 -9.90 8.86
CA GLN A 472 0.84 -10.18 9.87
C GLN A 472 1.09 -9.00 10.82
N ASP A 473 0.20 -8.00 10.86
CA ASP A 473 0.31 -6.78 11.66
C ASP A 473 0.56 -7.07 13.15
N LYS A 474 -0.07 -8.12 13.67
CA LYS A 474 0.05 -8.55 15.08
C LYS A 474 1.46 -8.99 15.49
N TYR A 475 2.35 -9.25 14.53
CA TYR A 475 3.73 -9.66 14.77
C TYR A 475 4.74 -8.52 14.56
N CYS A 476 4.26 -7.29 14.31
CA CYS A 476 5.13 -6.20 13.92
C CYS A 476 6.13 -5.82 15.03
N LYS A 477 5.72 -5.90 16.31
CA LYS A 477 6.59 -5.55 17.45
C LYS A 477 7.76 -6.54 17.55
N GLU A 478 7.49 -7.82 17.40
CA GLU A 478 8.48 -8.89 17.39
C GLU A 478 9.44 -8.75 16.21
N ASP A 479 8.91 -8.55 15.00
CA ASP A 479 9.71 -8.39 13.78
C ASP A 479 10.69 -7.21 13.88
N ILE A 480 10.22 -6.08 14.41
CA ILE A 480 11.04 -4.88 14.62
C ILE A 480 12.11 -5.15 15.67
N ALA A 481 11.76 -5.84 16.76
CA ALA A 481 12.68 -6.15 17.84
C ALA A 481 13.82 -7.07 17.37
N GLU A 482 13.51 -8.06 16.52
CA GLU A 482 14.47 -9.02 15.97
C GLU A 482 15.34 -8.44 14.84
N ASN A 483 14.97 -7.30 14.25
CA ASN A 483 15.74 -6.72 13.16
C ASN A 483 17.03 -6.04 13.66
N VAL A 484 18.17 -6.67 13.36
CA VAL A 484 19.51 -6.17 13.72
C VAL A 484 19.88 -4.85 13.02
N ASN A 485 19.22 -4.51 11.92
CA ASN A 485 19.44 -3.26 11.16
C ASN A 485 18.29 -2.26 11.37
N ARG A 486 17.52 -2.42 12.46
CA ARG A 486 16.43 -1.49 12.78
C ARG A 486 16.95 -0.07 12.92
N VAL A 487 16.18 0.88 12.41
CA VAL A 487 16.53 2.28 12.46
C VAL A 487 16.15 2.83 13.83
N VAL A 488 17.13 3.39 14.54
CA VAL A 488 16.87 4.13 15.78
C VAL A 488 16.65 5.61 15.40
N PRO A 489 15.44 6.16 15.61
CA PRO A 489 15.19 7.56 15.31
C PRO A 489 16.10 8.45 16.16
N ARG A 490 16.73 9.46 15.55
CA ARG A 490 17.51 10.45 16.32
C ARG A 490 16.55 11.30 17.16
N THR A 491 16.96 11.56 18.41
CA THR A 491 16.18 12.30 19.42
C THR A 491 15.95 13.76 19.06
#